data_AF-A0A1Y2BRE6-F1
#
_entry.id   AF-A0A1Y2BRE6-F1
#
_cell.length_a   1.000
_cell.length_b   1.000
_cell.length_c   1.000
_cell.angle_alpha   90.00
_cell.angle_beta   90.00
_cell.angle_gamma   90.00
#
_symmetry.space_group_name_H-M   'P 1'
#
loop_
_entity.id
_entity.type
_entity.pdbx_description
1 polymer ?
#
loop_
_entity_poly.entity_id
_entity_poly.type
_entity_poly.pdbx_seq_one_letter_code
_entity_poly.pdbx_strand_id
1 'polypeptide(L)'
;METVDRKEGSYVLFDPNDMRRTLNTFISKRTMLLLYFKNFYEDEAYYFNTLEFNTQAIMLYIQENEKLKRRISSWAQLGYSIGDLLAVPNVAEFTKALNVLVSEFEHDKNESTSQKMKQLLKKNKKENNSLNATNITFNEMPNTPFDFDFLQTFFALCDVTAEAYKKILQIDEKYLTKGYFDIVTRIDTNIKKIISSIIKEIDFSVRQILAQEFNIVIRCLIEE
;
A
#
# COMPACT_ATOMS: atom_id res chain seq x y z
N MET A 1 57.70 -19.84 -16.17
CA MET A 1 56.63 -20.57 -15.47
C MET A 1 56.04 -19.58 -14.48
N GLU A 2 55.13 -18.74 -14.98
CA GLU A 2 54.51 -17.66 -14.20
C GLU A 2 53.53 -18.27 -13.21
N THR A 3 53.71 -17.95 -11.93
CA THR A 3 52.79 -18.29 -10.85
C THR A 3 51.51 -17.47 -11.02
N VAL A 4 50.44 -18.14 -11.44
CA VAL A 4 49.09 -17.59 -11.50
C VAL A 4 48.63 -17.28 -10.09
N ASP A 5 48.50 -15.98 -9.81
CA ASP A 5 47.94 -15.45 -8.57
C ASP A 5 46.45 -15.82 -8.51
N ARG A 6 46.11 -16.77 -7.63
CA ARG A 6 44.71 -17.12 -7.34
C ARG A 6 44.10 -15.93 -6.62
N LYS A 7 43.27 -15.16 -7.32
CA LYS A 7 42.29 -14.27 -6.69
C LYS A 7 41.37 -15.12 -5.80
N GLU A 8 41.68 -15.21 -4.52
CA GLU A 8 40.72 -15.63 -3.51
C GLU A 8 39.54 -14.66 -3.58
N GLY A 9 38.40 -15.16 -4.06
CA GLY A 9 37.15 -14.44 -4.00
C GLY A 9 36.84 -14.17 -2.53
N SER A 10 36.89 -12.90 -2.15
CA SER A 10 36.42 -12.43 -0.86
C SER A 10 34.93 -12.75 -0.76
N TYR A 11 34.61 -13.86 -0.09
CA TYR A 11 33.27 -14.08 0.43
C TYR A 11 33.00 -12.92 1.39
N VAL A 12 32.23 -11.93 0.94
CA VAL A 12 31.74 -10.86 1.81
C VAL A 12 31.01 -11.55 2.96
N LEU A 13 31.65 -11.54 4.13
CA LEU A 13 31.14 -12.19 5.32
C LEU A 13 29.80 -11.52 5.65
N PHE A 14 28.74 -12.32 5.71
CA PHE A 14 27.40 -11.89 6.05
C PHE A 14 27.39 -11.37 7.49
N ASP A 15 27.38 -10.05 7.69
CA ASP A 15 27.22 -9.45 9.02
C ASP A 15 25.72 -9.18 9.30
N PRO A 16 25.09 -9.91 10.24
CA PRO A 16 23.70 -9.68 10.63
C PRO A 16 23.43 -8.25 11.13
N ASN A 17 24.43 -7.59 11.71
CA ASN A 17 24.30 -6.21 12.20
C ASN A 17 24.13 -5.21 11.05
N ASP A 18 24.89 -5.40 9.97
CA ASP A 18 24.79 -4.57 8.77
C ASP A 18 23.42 -4.75 8.08
N MET A 19 22.90 -5.99 8.07
CA MET A 19 21.56 -6.27 7.56
C MET A 19 20.48 -5.58 8.40
N ARG A 20 20.57 -5.68 9.73
CA ARG A 20 19.64 -5.02 10.67
C ARG A 20 19.65 -3.51 10.48
N ARG A 21 20.84 -2.90 10.36
CA ARG A 21 21.00 -1.45 10.11
C ARG A 21 20.40 -1.04 8.78
N THR A 22 20.63 -1.81 7.72
CA THR A 22 20.09 -1.55 6.39
C THR A 22 18.56 -1.63 6.41
N LEU A 23 18.01 -2.67 7.04
CA LEU A 23 16.57 -2.87 7.21
C LEU A 23 15.92 -1.70 7.97
N ASN A 24 16.50 -1.32 9.10
CA ASN A 24 16.05 -0.16 9.88
C ASN A 24 16.06 1.13 9.05
N THR A 25 17.16 1.42 8.36
CA THR A 25 17.30 2.65 7.57
C THR A 25 16.23 2.72 6.47
N PHE A 26 16.04 1.61 5.77
CA PHE A 26 15.07 1.51 4.69
C PHE A 26 13.63 1.67 5.17
N ILE A 27 13.24 0.93 6.22
CA ILE A 27 11.89 0.98 6.77
C ILE A 27 11.60 2.36 7.39
N SER A 28 12.55 2.95 8.09
CA SER A 28 12.38 4.30 8.66
C SER A 28 12.15 5.34 7.56
N LYS A 29 12.91 5.31 6.47
CA LYS A 29 12.69 6.21 5.31
C LYS A 29 11.30 6.03 4.71
N ARG A 30 10.85 4.78 4.53
CA ARG A 30 9.52 4.48 4.00
C ARG A 30 8.41 4.98 4.93
N THR A 31 8.53 4.70 6.22
CA THR A 31 7.57 5.12 7.24
C THR A 31 7.45 6.64 7.26
N MET A 32 8.58 7.34 7.25
CA MET A 32 8.62 8.79 7.20
C MET A 32 7.95 9.36 5.94
N LEU A 33 8.14 8.71 4.78
CA LEU A 33 7.48 9.12 3.53
C LEU A 33 5.95 8.95 3.59
N LEU A 34 5.45 7.85 4.16
CA LEU A 34 4.01 7.60 4.31
C LEU A 34 3.36 8.65 5.21
N LEU A 35 3.98 8.93 6.35
CA LEU A 35 3.51 9.95 7.30
C LEU A 35 3.62 11.36 6.71
N TYR A 36 4.67 11.63 5.93
CA TYR A 36 4.78 12.89 5.20
C TYR A 36 3.60 13.09 4.23
N PHE A 37 3.24 12.07 3.43
CA PHE A 37 2.10 12.19 2.53
C PHE A 37 0.79 12.44 3.28
N LYS A 38 0.55 11.73 4.38
CA LYS A 38 -0.62 11.97 5.22
C LYS A 38 -0.68 13.43 5.68
N ASN A 39 0.37 13.89 6.38
CA ASN A 39 0.41 15.25 6.92
C ASN A 39 0.30 16.32 5.81
N PHE A 40 0.96 16.09 4.67
CA PHE A 40 0.88 17.01 3.54
C PHE A 40 -0.56 17.26 3.09
N TYR A 41 -1.37 16.21 2.97
CA TYR A 41 -2.77 16.37 2.55
C TYR A 41 -3.74 16.68 3.70
N GLU A 42 -3.32 16.57 4.96
CA GLU A 42 -4.11 16.91 6.14
C GLU A 42 -4.04 18.42 6.47
N ASP A 43 -2.87 19.05 6.34
CA ASP A 43 -2.59 20.42 6.76
C ASP A 43 -2.92 21.52 5.71
N GLU A 44 -4.05 21.42 4.99
CA GLU A 44 -4.41 22.37 3.92
C GLU A 44 -3.29 22.55 2.87
N ALA A 45 -2.92 21.46 2.19
CA ALA A 45 -1.91 21.51 1.14
C ALA A 45 -2.26 22.57 0.08
N TYR A 46 -1.25 23.28 -0.40
CA TYR A 46 -1.34 24.07 -1.62
C TYR A 46 -0.64 23.33 -2.75
N TYR A 47 -1.38 22.98 -3.79
CA TYR A 47 -0.79 22.48 -5.02
C TYR A 47 0.08 23.57 -5.65
N PHE A 48 1.36 23.27 -5.85
CA PHE A 48 2.41 24.21 -6.29
C PHE A 48 2.54 25.50 -5.45
N ASN A 49 2.09 25.50 -4.18
CA ASN A 49 2.02 26.69 -3.33
C ASN A 49 1.12 27.81 -3.88
N THR A 50 0.26 27.51 -4.84
CA THR A 50 -0.56 28.53 -5.53
C THR A 50 -2.05 28.24 -5.41
N LEU A 51 -2.43 26.97 -5.27
CA LEU A 51 -3.81 26.52 -5.35
C LEU A 51 -4.13 25.67 -4.14
N GLU A 52 -5.04 26.16 -3.31
CA GLU A 52 -5.51 25.43 -2.14
C GLU A 52 -6.13 24.09 -2.56
N PHE A 53 -5.79 23.01 -1.85
CA PHE A 53 -6.50 21.74 -1.97
C PHE A 53 -7.91 21.92 -1.42
N ASN A 54 -8.86 22.28 -2.29
CA ASN A 54 -10.27 22.23 -1.94
C ASN A 54 -10.71 20.76 -1.83
N THR A 55 -10.61 20.23 -0.62
CA THR A 55 -11.00 18.87 -0.28
C THR A 55 -12.43 18.55 -0.73
N GLN A 56 -13.36 19.51 -0.61
CA GLN A 56 -14.76 19.32 -0.99
C GLN A 56 -14.91 19.14 -2.51
N ALA A 57 -14.18 19.92 -3.31
CA ALA A 57 -14.20 19.79 -4.77
C ALA A 57 -13.62 18.44 -5.23
N ILE A 58 -12.56 17.97 -4.56
CA ILE A 58 -12.00 16.62 -4.79
C ILE A 58 -13.04 15.56 -4.45
N MET A 59 -13.72 15.68 -3.30
CA MET A 59 -14.75 14.72 -2.91
C MET A 59 -15.93 14.68 -3.88
N LEU A 60 -16.39 15.84 -4.38
CA LEU A 60 -17.45 15.91 -5.39
C LEU A 60 -17.03 15.21 -6.70
N TYR A 61 -15.82 15.48 -7.19
CA TYR A 61 -15.28 14.79 -8.37
C TYR A 61 -15.23 13.27 -8.19
N ILE A 62 -14.88 12.83 -6.98
CA ILE A 62 -14.80 11.40 -6.63
C ILE A 62 -16.18 10.74 -6.58
N GLN A 63 -17.22 11.46 -6.12
CA GLN A 63 -18.59 10.95 -6.07
C GLN A 63 -19.15 10.61 -7.46
N GLU A 64 -18.68 11.26 -8.51
CA GLU A 64 -19.14 11.00 -9.88
C GLU A 64 -18.37 9.85 -10.56
N ASN A 65 -17.25 9.39 -9.96
CA ASN A 65 -16.39 8.36 -10.53
C ASN A 65 -16.57 6.98 -9.88
N GLU A 66 -17.51 6.20 -10.40
CA GLU A 66 -17.82 4.84 -9.94
C GLU A 66 -16.63 3.87 -9.96
N LYS A 67 -15.68 4.06 -10.89
CA LYS A 67 -14.45 3.24 -10.92
C LYS A 67 -13.54 3.59 -9.75
N LEU A 68 -13.44 4.86 -9.40
CA LEU A 68 -12.64 5.33 -8.29
C LEU A 68 -13.26 4.92 -6.94
N LYS A 69 -14.57 5.02 -6.76
CA LYS A 69 -15.28 4.49 -5.57
C LYS A 69 -14.96 3.03 -5.28
N ARG A 70 -14.98 2.18 -6.33
CA ARG A 70 -14.59 0.76 -6.18
C ARG A 70 -13.14 0.61 -5.73
N ARG A 71 -12.22 1.43 -6.25
CA ARG A 71 -10.81 1.39 -5.86
C ARG A 71 -10.60 1.86 -4.43
N ILE A 72 -11.30 2.91 -4.00
CA ILE A 72 -11.28 3.37 -2.60
C ILE A 72 -11.75 2.25 -1.69
N SER A 73 -12.85 1.58 -2.03
CA SER A 73 -13.35 0.44 -1.27
C SER A 73 -12.32 -0.70 -1.21
N SER A 74 -11.62 -0.97 -2.31
CA SER A 74 -10.52 -1.95 -2.33
C SER A 74 -9.33 -1.54 -1.45
N TRP A 75 -8.95 -0.26 -1.44
CA TRP A 75 -7.89 0.24 -0.55
C TRP A 75 -8.30 0.18 0.92
N ALA A 76 -9.55 0.49 1.23
CA ALA A 76 -10.11 0.34 2.58
C ALA A 76 -10.06 -1.12 3.03
N GLN A 77 -10.47 -2.06 2.16
CA GLN A 77 -10.41 -3.50 2.44
C GLN A 77 -8.97 -3.98 2.66
N LEU A 78 -8.00 -3.47 1.88
CA LEU A 78 -6.59 -3.75 2.10
C LEU A 78 -6.14 -3.25 3.48
N GLY A 79 -6.46 -2.00 3.83
CA GLY A 79 -6.12 -1.42 5.12
C GLY A 79 -6.70 -2.22 6.29
N TYR A 80 -7.96 -2.62 6.18
CA TYR A 80 -8.63 -3.51 7.14
C TYR A 80 -7.90 -4.85 7.29
N SER A 81 -7.57 -5.49 6.17
CA SER A 81 -6.86 -6.77 6.17
C SER A 81 -5.46 -6.66 6.77
N ILE A 82 -4.73 -5.57 6.52
CA ILE A 82 -3.44 -5.31 7.17
C ILE A 82 -3.64 -5.12 8.68
N GLY A 83 -4.68 -4.40 9.10
CA GLY A 83 -5.07 -4.22 10.49
C GLY A 83 -5.29 -5.55 11.22
N ASP A 84 -6.04 -6.47 10.60
CA ASP A 84 -6.25 -7.82 11.14
C ASP A 84 -4.93 -8.60 11.31
N LEU A 85 -4.02 -8.48 10.33
CA LEU A 85 -2.70 -9.12 10.43
C LEU A 85 -1.85 -8.54 11.56
N LEU A 86 -2.05 -7.29 11.97
CA LEU A 86 -1.33 -6.71 13.11
C LEU A 86 -1.65 -7.44 14.44
N ALA A 87 -2.70 -8.24 14.51
CA ALA A 87 -2.98 -9.10 15.67
C ALA A 87 -2.08 -10.36 15.74
N VAL A 88 -1.43 -10.78 14.64
CA VAL A 88 -0.61 -12.01 14.60
C VAL A 88 0.66 -11.85 15.44
N PRO A 89 0.86 -12.57 16.55
CA PRO A 89 1.96 -12.29 17.48
C PRO A 89 3.34 -12.61 16.88
N ASN A 90 3.44 -13.64 16.04
CA ASN A 90 4.70 -14.03 15.42
C ASN A 90 5.06 -13.11 14.25
N VAL A 91 6.15 -12.35 14.38
CA VAL A 91 6.60 -11.38 13.36
C VAL A 91 6.96 -12.05 12.03
N ALA A 92 7.58 -13.23 12.05
CA ALA A 92 7.96 -13.93 10.82
C ALA A 92 6.73 -14.44 10.05
N GLU A 93 5.71 -14.93 10.76
CA GLU A 93 4.44 -15.35 10.16
C GLU A 93 3.65 -14.15 9.65
N PHE A 94 3.58 -13.07 10.43
CA PHE A 94 3.02 -11.80 10.03
C PHE A 94 3.65 -11.28 8.73
N THR A 95 4.99 -11.22 8.65
CA THR A 95 5.69 -10.72 7.46
C THR A 95 5.41 -11.58 6.22
N LYS A 96 5.33 -12.91 6.37
CA LYS A 96 4.96 -13.81 5.26
C LYS A 96 3.51 -13.59 4.82
N ALA A 97 2.59 -13.48 5.77
CA ALA A 97 1.18 -13.20 5.53
C ALA A 97 0.98 -11.87 4.80
N LEU A 98 1.64 -10.81 5.27
CA LEU A 98 1.61 -9.49 4.67
C LEU A 98 2.14 -9.53 3.23
N ASN A 99 3.23 -10.28 2.97
CA ASN A 99 3.73 -10.44 1.61
C ASN A 99 2.72 -11.11 0.66
N VAL A 100 2.00 -12.12 1.13
CA VAL A 100 0.94 -12.75 0.34
C VAL A 100 -0.17 -11.74 0.07
N LEU A 101 -0.73 -11.11 1.11
CA LEU A 101 -1.82 -10.14 1.01
C LEU A 101 -1.54 -9.01 0.01
N VAL A 102 -0.38 -8.34 0.15
CA VAL A 102 -0.03 -7.20 -0.69
C VAL A 102 0.29 -7.65 -2.13
N SER A 103 0.79 -8.88 -2.33
CA SER A 103 1.01 -9.44 -3.66
C SER A 103 -0.31 -9.78 -4.36
N GLU A 104 -1.26 -10.38 -3.63
CA GLU A 104 -2.60 -10.69 -4.15
C GLU A 104 -3.35 -9.40 -4.51
N PHE A 105 -3.30 -8.37 -3.67
CA PHE A 105 -3.91 -7.07 -3.96
C PHE A 105 -3.43 -6.46 -5.28
N GLU A 106 -2.13 -6.59 -5.58
CA GLU A 106 -1.56 -6.09 -6.83
C GLU A 106 -1.88 -6.97 -8.04
N HIS A 107 -2.19 -8.26 -7.84
CA HIS A 107 -2.61 -9.16 -8.91
C HIS A 107 -4.10 -9.01 -9.25
N ASP A 108 -4.96 -8.81 -8.26
CA ASP A 108 -6.42 -8.68 -8.46
C ASP A 108 -6.81 -7.43 -9.26
N LYS A 109 -5.94 -6.40 -9.29
CA LYS A 109 -6.11 -5.25 -10.20
C LYS A 109 -6.13 -5.63 -11.69
N ASN A 110 -5.62 -6.81 -12.05
CA ASN A 110 -5.50 -7.25 -13.45
C ASN A 110 -6.70 -8.08 -13.95
N GLU A 111 -7.65 -8.49 -13.10
CA GLU A 111 -8.70 -9.47 -13.50
C GLU A 111 -10.12 -9.11 -12.98
N SER A 112 -10.61 -7.93 -13.35
CA SER A 112 -11.86 -7.34 -12.81
C SER A 112 -13.20 -8.05 -13.11
N THR A 113 -13.23 -9.24 -13.74
CA THR A 113 -14.51 -9.90 -14.08
C THR A 113 -14.58 -11.40 -13.74
N SER A 114 -13.45 -12.10 -13.63
CA SER A 114 -13.47 -13.58 -13.58
C SER A 114 -13.44 -14.17 -12.16
N GLN A 115 -12.84 -13.47 -11.19
CA GLN A 115 -12.64 -14.03 -9.84
C GLN A 115 -13.90 -14.02 -8.96
N LYS A 116 -14.80 -13.04 -9.10
CA LYS A 116 -16.09 -13.03 -8.37
C LYS A 116 -16.94 -14.27 -8.68
N MET A 117 -16.94 -14.73 -9.94
CA MET A 117 -17.58 -15.99 -10.33
C MET A 117 -16.85 -17.22 -9.76
N LYS A 118 -15.52 -17.23 -9.75
CA LYS A 118 -14.71 -18.34 -9.21
C LYS A 118 -14.81 -18.48 -7.68
N GLN A 119 -15.00 -17.38 -6.93
CA GLN A 119 -15.20 -17.42 -5.47
C GLN A 119 -16.60 -17.94 -5.11
N LEU A 120 -17.64 -17.56 -5.86
CA LEU A 120 -19.00 -18.11 -5.69
C LEU A 120 -19.10 -19.60 -6.05
N LEU A 121 -18.33 -20.07 -7.04
CA LEU A 121 -18.26 -21.48 -7.42
C LEU A 121 -17.44 -22.34 -6.44
N LYS A 122 -16.50 -21.76 -5.69
CA LYS A 122 -15.70 -22.47 -4.67
C LYS A 122 -16.40 -22.61 -3.32
N LYS A 123 -17.37 -21.75 -3.01
CA LYS A 123 -18.12 -21.78 -1.73
C LYS A 123 -18.98 -23.05 -1.55
N ASN A 124 -19.25 -23.80 -2.62
CA ASN A 124 -20.04 -25.04 -2.57
C ASN A 124 -19.20 -26.32 -2.40
N LYS A 125 -17.89 -26.24 -2.16
CA LYS A 125 -17.06 -27.46 -2.06
C LYS A 125 -15.94 -27.34 -1.02
N LYS A 126 -16.31 -27.38 0.27
CA LYS A 126 -15.71 -28.22 1.34
C LYS A 126 -16.09 -27.71 2.73
N GLU A 127 -17.05 -28.38 3.36
CA GLU A 127 -16.94 -28.72 4.77
C GLU A 127 -15.94 -29.88 4.88
N ASN A 128 -14.89 -29.70 5.69
CA ASN A 128 -14.18 -30.70 6.52
C ASN A 128 -12.72 -30.28 6.79
N ASN A 129 -12.42 -30.10 8.07
CA ASN A 129 -11.13 -30.19 8.77
C ASN A 129 -9.83 -29.95 7.97
N SER A 130 -9.21 -28.79 8.21
CA SER A 130 -7.79 -28.68 8.59
C SER A 130 -7.48 -27.19 8.86
N LEU A 131 -7.20 -26.85 10.12
CA LEU A 131 -6.55 -25.59 10.48
C LEU A 131 -5.10 -25.64 9.98
N ASN A 132 -4.89 -25.42 8.69
CA ASN A 132 -3.57 -25.19 8.11
C ASN A 132 -3.38 -23.67 7.95
N ALA A 133 -2.34 -23.16 8.59
CA ALA A 133 -1.96 -21.75 8.75
C ALA A 133 -1.51 -21.04 7.45
N THR A 134 -2.19 -21.27 6.33
CA THR A 134 -1.86 -20.62 5.04
C THR A 134 -3.07 -20.17 4.22
N ASN A 135 -4.28 -20.27 4.76
CA ASN A 135 -5.47 -19.68 4.13
C ASN A 135 -5.77 -18.31 4.74
N ILE A 136 -4.86 -17.35 4.57
CA ILE A 136 -5.21 -15.94 4.80
C ILE A 136 -5.89 -15.48 3.52
N THR A 137 -7.16 -15.86 3.39
CA THR A 137 -8.03 -15.34 2.35
C THR A 137 -8.30 -13.88 2.68
N PHE A 138 -8.31 -12.98 1.68
CA PHE A 138 -8.81 -11.62 1.83
C PHE A 138 -10.05 -11.62 2.74
N ASN A 139 -9.97 -10.99 3.91
CA ASN A 139 -11.14 -10.89 4.77
C ASN A 139 -12.20 -10.09 4.01
N GLU A 140 -13.42 -10.65 3.93
CA GLU A 140 -14.57 -9.93 3.39
C GLU A 140 -14.79 -8.72 4.31
N MET A 141 -14.58 -7.51 3.78
CA MET A 141 -14.82 -6.29 4.55
C MET A 141 -16.29 -6.27 5.00
N PRO A 142 -16.59 -5.94 6.26
CA PRO A 142 -17.97 -5.79 6.70
C PRO A 142 -18.69 -4.80 5.78
N ASN A 143 -19.89 -5.16 5.32
CA ASN A 143 -20.64 -4.32 4.39
C ASN A 143 -21.03 -3.02 5.09
N THR A 144 -20.46 -1.90 4.66
CA THR A 144 -20.76 -0.58 5.21
C THR A 144 -21.95 0.05 4.47
N PRO A 145 -22.88 0.72 5.18
CA PRO A 145 -24.01 1.39 4.55
C PRO A 145 -23.63 2.75 3.91
N PHE A 146 -22.34 3.09 3.89
CA PHE A 146 -21.80 4.35 3.39
C PHE A 146 -20.59 4.11 2.49
N ASP A 147 -20.34 5.07 1.59
CA ASP A 147 -19.14 5.10 0.76
C ASP A 147 -17.94 5.60 1.58
N PHE A 148 -16.76 5.05 1.25
CA PHE A 148 -15.52 5.47 1.88
C PHE A 148 -15.03 6.82 1.34
N ASP A 149 -14.65 7.70 2.25
CA ASP A 149 -13.95 8.94 1.91
C ASP A 149 -12.55 8.63 1.38
N PHE A 150 -12.19 9.24 0.25
CA PHE A 150 -10.91 8.96 -0.42
C PHE A 150 -9.69 9.33 0.42
N LEU A 151 -9.66 10.55 0.98
CA LEU A 151 -8.50 11.06 1.71
C LEU A 151 -8.38 10.34 3.05
N GLN A 152 -9.49 10.15 3.76
CA GLN A 152 -9.51 9.40 5.02
C GLN A 152 -9.09 7.94 4.82
N THR A 153 -9.52 7.31 3.72
CA THR A 153 -9.06 5.96 3.37
C THR A 153 -7.55 5.94 3.11
N PHE A 154 -7.03 6.95 2.40
CA PHE A 154 -5.59 7.06 2.16
C PHE A 154 -4.80 7.27 3.46
N PHE A 155 -5.27 8.13 4.36
CA PHE A 155 -4.63 8.39 5.65
C PHE A 155 -4.61 7.14 6.53
N ALA A 156 -5.75 6.47 6.65
CA ALA A 156 -5.86 5.21 7.38
C ALA A 156 -4.93 4.14 6.80
N LEU A 157 -4.82 4.06 5.47
CA LEU A 157 -3.89 3.13 4.81
C LEU A 157 -2.43 3.47 5.10
N CYS A 158 -2.04 4.74 5.10
CA CYS A 158 -0.70 5.18 5.48
C CYS A 158 -0.36 4.82 6.93
N ASP A 159 -1.29 5.07 7.86
CA ASP A 159 -1.11 4.78 9.29
C ASP A 159 -0.96 3.27 9.56
N VAL A 160 -1.87 2.45 9.04
CA VAL A 160 -1.82 0.99 9.26
C VAL A 160 -0.60 0.36 8.59
N THR A 161 -0.17 0.89 7.44
CA THR A 161 1.03 0.43 6.75
C THR A 161 2.29 0.84 7.51
N ALA A 162 2.34 2.05 8.07
CA ALA A 162 3.42 2.48 8.95
C ALA A 162 3.55 1.57 10.18
N GLU A 163 2.44 1.17 10.79
CA GLU A 163 2.45 0.25 11.93
C GLU A 163 2.90 -1.17 11.52
N ALA A 164 2.49 -1.65 10.34
CA ALA A 164 2.97 -2.91 9.76
C ALA A 164 4.50 -2.91 9.57
N TYR A 165 5.06 -1.82 9.06
CA TYR A 165 6.51 -1.64 8.95
C TYR A 165 7.20 -1.63 10.31
N LYS A 166 6.61 -0.97 11.30
CA LYS A 166 7.11 -0.95 12.69
C LYS A 166 7.19 -2.37 13.27
N LYS A 167 6.17 -3.19 13.01
CA LYS A 167 6.13 -4.59 13.42
C LYS A 167 7.17 -5.45 12.70
N ILE A 168 7.43 -5.23 11.40
CA ILE A 168 8.49 -5.94 10.65
C ILE A 168 9.87 -5.75 11.30
N LEU A 169 10.12 -4.59 11.93
CA LEU A 169 11.37 -4.30 12.64
C LEU A 169 11.52 -5.05 13.97
N GLN A 170 10.44 -5.55 14.55
CA GLN A 170 10.47 -6.29 15.82
C GLN A 170 10.97 -7.74 15.67
N ILE A 171 11.40 -8.15 14.47
CA ILE A 171 11.92 -9.50 14.24
C ILE A 171 13.16 -9.79 15.10
N ASP A 172 13.24 -10.99 15.66
CA ASP A 172 14.41 -11.48 16.40
C ASP A 172 15.60 -11.74 15.46
N GLU A 173 16.82 -11.58 15.96
CA GLU A 173 18.05 -11.78 15.19
C GLU A 173 18.17 -13.18 14.58
N LYS A 174 17.64 -14.20 15.27
CA LYS A 174 17.64 -15.60 14.80
C LYS A 174 16.89 -15.77 13.47
N TYR A 175 15.86 -14.96 13.23
CA TYR A 175 15.03 -15.05 12.03
C TYR A 175 15.42 -14.02 10.96
N LEU A 176 16.38 -13.14 11.27
CA LEU A 176 16.93 -12.15 10.35
C LEU A 176 17.88 -12.84 9.35
N THR A 177 17.28 -13.42 8.32
CA THR A 177 17.99 -14.10 7.25
C THR A 177 17.91 -13.29 5.95
N LYS A 178 18.77 -13.59 4.99
CA LYS A 178 18.66 -13.02 3.63
C LYS A 178 17.27 -13.25 3.03
N GLY A 179 16.68 -14.43 3.22
CA GLY A 179 15.33 -14.73 2.75
C GLY A 179 14.25 -13.86 3.39
N TYR A 180 14.40 -13.50 4.67
CA TYR A 180 13.51 -12.53 5.33
C TYR A 180 13.63 -11.14 4.68
N PHE A 181 14.86 -10.69 4.41
CA PHE A 181 15.11 -9.41 3.74
C PHE A 181 14.50 -9.37 2.32
N ASP A 182 14.61 -10.46 1.56
CA ASP A 182 14.01 -10.59 0.23
C ASP A 182 12.47 -10.52 0.27
N ILE A 183 11.85 -11.05 1.33
CA ILE A 183 10.39 -10.92 1.55
C ILE A 183 10.03 -9.47 1.85
N VAL A 184 10.75 -8.79 2.76
CA VAL A 184 10.47 -7.40 3.12
C VAL A 184 10.63 -6.44 1.94
N THR A 185 11.66 -6.64 1.11
CA THR A 185 11.86 -5.82 -0.09
C THR A 185 10.76 -6.02 -1.13
N ARG A 186 10.20 -7.24 -1.25
CA ARG A 186 9.03 -7.51 -2.10
C ARG A 186 7.78 -6.82 -1.58
N ILE A 187 7.51 -6.90 -0.28
CA ILE A 187 6.43 -6.17 0.39
C ILE A 187 6.53 -4.68 0.06
N ASP A 188 7.71 -4.08 0.26
CA ASP A 188 7.90 -2.65 0.03
C ASP A 188 7.73 -2.25 -1.44
N THR A 189 8.18 -3.09 -2.36
CA THR A 189 8.01 -2.85 -3.79
C THR A 189 6.53 -2.78 -4.17
N ASN A 190 5.72 -3.68 -3.61
CA ASN A 190 4.28 -3.69 -3.88
C ASN A 190 3.56 -2.54 -3.18
N ILE A 191 3.90 -2.24 -1.91
CA ILE A 191 3.38 -1.05 -1.21
C ILE A 191 3.72 0.23 -1.99
N LYS A 192 4.93 0.35 -2.54
CA LYS A 192 5.32 1.49 -3.38
C LYS A 192 4.39 1.67 -4.57
N LYS A 193 4.01 0.58 -5.23
CA LYS A 193 3.10 0.61 -6.39
C LYS A 193 1.69 1.04 -5.97
N ILE A 194 1.19 0.51 -4.85
CA ILE A 194 -0.12 0.87 -4.29
C ILE A 194 -0.16 2.37 -3.97
N ILE A 195 0.82 2.87 -3.22
CA ILE A 195 0.89 4.29 -2.83
C ILE A 195 1.07 5.17 -4.06
N SER A 196 1.99 4.84 -4.96
CA SER A 196 2.17 5.60 -6.21
C SER A 196 0.90 5.65 -7.06
N SER A 197 0.13 4.56 -7.06
CA SER A 197 -1.16 4.52 -7.73
C SER A 197 -2.18 5.45 -7.09
N ILE A 198 -2.18 5.63 -5.76
CA ILE A 198 -3.09 6.54 -5.08
C ILE A 198 -2.70 8.01 -5.35
N ILE A 199 -1.41 8.33 -5.22
CA ILE A 199 -0.90 9.69 -5.50
C ILE A 199 -1.23 10.13 -6.93
N LYS A 200 -1.13 9.24 -7.92
CA LYS A 200 -1.53 9.54 -9.31
C LYS A 200 -3.01 9.90 -9.46
N GLU A 201 -3.89 9.26 -8.68
CA GLU A 201 -5.32 9.60 -8.69
C GLU A 201 -5.56 10.97 -8.04
N ILE A 202 -4.82 11.30 -6.97
CA ILE A 202 -4.84 12.64 -6.37
C ILE A 202 -4.41 13.68 -7.39
N ASP A 203 -3.23 13.51 -7.98
CA ASP A 203 -2.67 14.42 -9.00
C ASP A 203 -3.63 14.61 -10.17
N PHE A 204 -4.28 13.53 -10.62
CA PHE A 204 -5.26 13.59 -11.69
C PHE A 204 -6.50 14.40 -11.29
N SER A 205 -7.05 14.13 -10.11
CA SER A 205 -8.25 14.81 -9.59
C SER A 205 -8.00 16.31 -9.43
N VAL A 206 -6.84 16.69 -8.89
CA VAL A 206 -6.42 18.09 -8.76
C VAL A 206 -6.37 18.77 -10.12
N ARG A 207 -5.74 18.15 -11.13
CA ARG A 207 -5.66 18.72 -12.48
C ARG A 207 -7.02 18.95 -13.13
N GLN A 208 -8.00 18.08 -12.86
CA GLN A 208 -9.36 18.26 -13.38
C GLN A 208 -10.05 19.45 -12.75
N ILE A 209 -9.95 19.62 -11.43
CA ILE A 209 -10.49 20.77 -10.72
C ILE A 209 -9.85 22.06 -11.25
N LEU A 210 -8.53 22.09 -11.42
CA LEU A 210 -7.85 23.26 -11.99
C LEU A 210 -8.36 23.60 -13.39
N ALA A 211 -8.56 22.60 -14.25
CA ALA A 211 -9.11 22.85 -15.58
C ALA A 211 -10.52 23.43 -15.52
N GLN A 212 -11.36 23.00 -14.57
CA GLN A 212 -12.70 23.56 -14.35
C GLN A 212 -12.62 25.02 -13.89
N GLU A 213 -11.79 25.33 -12.90
CA GLU A 213 -11.61 26.70 -12.39
C GLU A 213 -11.09 27.65 -13.49
N PHE A 214 -10.08 27.21 -14.26
CA PHE A 214 -9.59 28.01 -15.39
C PHE A 214 -10.67 28.26 -16.45
N ASN A 215 -11.52 27.28 -16.74
CA ASN A 215 -12.63 27.46 -17.69
C ASN A 215 -13.67 28.48 -17.18
N ILE A 216 -13.93 28.52 -15.86
CA ILE A 216 -14.81 29.52 -15.25
C ILE A 216 -14.22 30.91 -15.44
N VAL A 217 -12.94 31.10 -15.09
CA VAL A 217 -12.25 32.38 -15.26
C VAL A 217 -12.24 32.84 -16.72
N ILE A 218 -11.96 31.94 -17.67
CA ILE A 218 -11.98 32.25 -19.10
C ILE A 218 -13.38 32.71 -19.55
N ARG A 219 -14.45 32.06 -19.08
CA ARG A 219 -15.82 32.49 -19.42
C ARG A 219 -16.12 33.87 -18.87
N CYS A 220 -15.75 34.16 -17.61
CA CYS A 220 -15.92 35.48 -17.02
C CYS A 220 -15.18 36.56 -17.82
N LEU A 221 -13.99 36.26 -18.35
CA LEU A 221 -13.19 37.20 -19.15
C LEU A 221 -13.70 37.41 -20.58
N ILE A 222 -14.48 36.47 -21.12
CA ILE A 222 -15.04 36.57 -22.48
C ILE A 222 -16.43 37.24 -22.48
N GLU A 223 -17.13 37.21 -21.34
CA GLU A 223 -18.46 37.79 -21.16
C GLU A 223 -18.44 39.28 -20.73
N GLU A 224 -17.26 39.88 -20.57
CA GLU A 224 -17.02 41.35 -20.46
C GLU A 224 -16.66 41.98 -21.82
#